data_AF-A0A537KD88-F1
#
_entry.id   AF-A0A537KD88-F1
#
_cell.length_a   1.000
_cell.length_b   1.000
_cell.length_c   1.000
_cell.angle_alpha   90.00
_cell.angle_beta   90.00
_cell.angle_gamma   90.00
#
_symmetry.space_group_name_H-M   'P 1'
#
loop_
_entity.id
_entity.type
_entity.pdbx_description
1 polymer ?
#
loop_
_entity_poly.entity_id
_entity_poly.type
_entity_poly.pdbx_seq_one_letter_code
_entity_poly.pdbx_strand_id
1 'polypeptide(L)' 'MDNMKHKRLQELDRSDFEIVKGEPDIRGWDVKNTHGEKIGEVEELILDAKEKKVRYMVVDLDDNQ' A
#
# COMPACT_ATOMS: atom_id res chain seq x y z
N MET A 1 2.53 10.14 -31.00
CA MET A 1 1.50 9.26 -30.42
C MET A 1 1.85 9.13 -28.96
N ASP A 2 0.92 9.55 -28.11
CA ASP A 2 1.20 9.99 -26.75
C ASP A 2 1.71 8.86 -25.85
N ASN A 3 2.78 9.13 -25.12
CA ASN A 3 3.54 8.17 -24.33
C ASN A 3 2.90 8.00 -22.93
N MET A 4 1.56 8.02 -22.84
CA MET A 4 0.79 7.95 -21.60
C MET A 4 0.69 6.51 -21.07
N LYS A 5 1.83 5.84 -20.87
CA LYS A 5 1.94 4.77 -19.87
C LYS A 5 2.02 5.41 -18.48
N HIS A 6 0.99 6.19 -18.10
CA HIS A 6 0.83 6.54 -16.69
C HIS A 6 0.54 5.23 -15.96
N LYS A 7 1.53 4.73 -15.24
CA LYS A 7 1.42 3.50 -14.44
C LYS A 7 0.21 3.66 -13.54
N ARG A 8 -0.87 2.95 -13.87
CA ARG A 8 -2.15 3.05 -13.16
C ARG A 8 -1.97 2.73 -11.69
N LEU A 9 -1.14 1.73 -11.38
CA LEU A 9 -0.80 1.33 -10.02
C LEU A 9 0.60 1.86 -9.66
N GLN A 10 0.72 2.51 -8.51
CA GLN A 10 1.96 3.11 -8.00
C GLN A 10 2.10 2.84 -6.50
N GLU A 11 3.33 2.62 -6.05
CA GLU A 11 3.71 2.66 -4.63
C GLU A 11 3.50 4.07 -4.09
N LEU A 12 2.94 4.20 -2.89
CA LEU A 12 2.62 5.50 -2.31
C LEU A 12 3.88 6.35 -2.12
N ASP A 13 4.97 5.79 -1.58
CA ASP A 13 6.23 6.53 -1.33
C ASP A 13 6.95 6.98 -2.60
N ARG A 14 6.62 6.39 -3.75
CA ARG A 14 7.20 6.75 -5.05
C ARG A 14 6.21 7.49 -5.94
N SER A 15 5.17 8.08 -5.35
CA SER A 15 4.11 8.78 -6.06
C SER A 15 3.97 10.23 -5.58
N ASP A 16 3.19 11.02 -6.33
CA ASP A 16 2.83 12.39 -5.96
C ASP A 16 1.59 12.45 -5.04
N PHE A 17 1.22 11.33 -4.40
CA PHE A 17 0.04 11.22 -3.55
C PHE A 17 0.42 11.05 -2.08
N GLU A 18 -0.48 11.48 -1.20
CA GLU A 18 -0.33 11.39 0.25
C GLU A 18 -1.63 10.85 0.89
N ILE A 19 -1.51 10.32 2.10
CA ILE A 19 -2.68 10.00 2.93
C ILE A 19 -3.36 11.30 3.34
N VAL A 20 -4.68 11.36 3.16
CA VAL A 20 -5.47 12.53 3.53
C VAL A 20 -5.31 12.83 5.02
N LYS A 21 -5.10 14.09 5.35
CA LYS A 21 -4.96 14.54 6.74
C LYS A 21 -6.13 14.06 7.59
N GLY A 22 -5.81 13.38 8.70
CA GLY A 22 -6.79 12.86 9.65
C GLY A 22 -7.15 11.39 9.45
N GLU A 23 -6.80 10.81 8.30
CA GLU A 23 -6.87 9.37 8.08
C GLU A 23 -5.58 8.70 8.61
N PRO A 24 -5.68 7.47 9.14
CA PRO A 24 -4.50 6.74 9.58
C PRO A 24 -3.65 6.32 8.38
N ASP A 25 -2.35 6.55 8.48
CA ASP A 25 -1.37 5.82 7.68
C ASP A 25 -1.18 4.44 8.32
N ILE A 26 -1.58 3.40 7.58
CA ILE A 26 -1.58 2.02 8.07
C ILE A 26 -0.25 1.29 7.83
N ARG A 27 0.73 1.96 7.21
CA ARG A 27 2.09 1.40 7.09
C ARG A 27 2.69 1.25 8.48
N GLY A 28 3.36 0.12 8.70
CA GLY A 28 3.88 -0.29 10.01
C GLY A 28 2.87 -1.00 10.91
N TRP A 29 1.64 -1.27 10.44
CA TRP A 29 0.65 -2.02 11.24
C TRP A 29 0.87 -3.52 11.13
N ASP A 30 0.65 -4.24 12.24
CA ASP A 30 0.62 -5.69 12.26
C ASP A 30 -0.51 -6.23 11.38
N VAL A 31 -0.18 -7.12 10.45
CA VAL A 31 -1.16 -7.92 9.73
C VAL A 31 -1.40 -9.20 10.52
N LYS A 32 -2.67 -9.45 10.86
CA LYS A 32 -3.10 -10.63 11.60
C LYS A 32 -3.99 -11.52 10.76
N ASN A 33 -3.82 -12.84 10.88
CA ASN A 33 -4.74 -13.80 10.27
C ASN A 33 -6.09 -13.82 11.01
N THR A 34 -7.03 -14.65 10.54
CA THR A 34 -8.37 -14.77 11.15
C THR A 34 -8.37 -15.30 12.59
N HIS A 35 -7.28 -15.92 13.04
CA HIS A 35 -7.10 -16.41 14.40
C HIS A 35 -6.43 -15.36 15.32
N GLY A 36 -6.06 -14.19 14.79
CA GLY A 36 -5.43 -13.10 15.53
C GLY A 36 -3.90 -13.23 15.66
N GLU A 37 -3.29 -14.21 14.99
CA GLU A 37 -1.84 -14.39 14.97
C GLU A 37 -1.22 -13.36 14.00
N LYS A 38 -0.14 -12.69 14.42
CA LYS A 38 0.64 -11.81 13.53
C LYS A 38 1.31 -12.67 12.46
N ILE A 39 1.20 -12.23 11.21
CA ILE A 39 1.81 -12.90 10.05
C ILE A 39 2.79 -11.99 9.29
N GLY A 40 2.89 -10.72 9.69
CA GLY A 40 3.70 -9.73 9.01
C GLY A 40 3.32 -8.30 9.37
N GLU A 41 3.88 -7.35 8.62
CA GLU A 41 3.69 -5.91 8.78
C GLU A 41 3.37 -5.25 7.43
N VAL A 42 2.52 -4.22 7.43
CA VAL A 42 2.23 -3.45 6.21
C VAL A 42 3.46 -2.61 5.85
N GLU A 43 4.15 -2.98 4.78
CA GLU A 43 5.35 -2.29 4.31
C GLU A 43 5.00 -1.08 3.42
N GLU A 44 4.04 -1.25 2.51
CA GLU A 44 3.69 -0.22 1.52
C GLU A 44 2.23 -0.33 1.04
N LEU A 45 1.69 0.75 0.49
CA LEU A 45 0.40 0.85 -0.15
C LEU A 45 0.55 1.04 -1.65
N ILE A 46 -0.25 0.31 -2.43
CA ILE A 46 -0.34 0.51 -3.88
C ILE A 46 -1.66 1.21 -4.19
N LEU A 47 -1.56 2.39 -4.80
CA LEU A 47 -2.69 3.21 -5.20
C LEU A 47 -2.96 3.15 -6.71
N ASP A 48 -4.22 3.27 -7.07
CA ASP A 48 -4.65 3.59 -8.43
C ASP A 48 -4.57 5.10 -8.62
N ALA A 49 -3.57 5.59 -9.34
CA ALA A 49 -3.31 7.01 -9.55
C ALA A 49 -4.43 7.72 -10.34
N LYS A 50 -5.16 6.99 -11.19
CA LYS A 50 -6.29 7.55 -11.93
C LYS A 50 -7.49 7.77 -11.03
N GLU A 51 -7.78 6.80 -10.17
CA GLU A 51 -8.95 6.81 -9.28
C GLU A 51 -8.67 7.45 -7.92
N LYS A 52 -7.40 7.71 -7.59
CA LYS A 52 -6.92 8.21 -6.29
C LYS A 52 -7.38 7.32 -5.12
N LYS A 53 -7.25 6.01 -5.30
CA LYS A 53 -7.69 5.01 -4.31
C LYS A 53 -6.58 4.01 -4.03
N VAL A 54 -6.30 3.75 -2.75
CA VAL A 54 -5.50 2.60 -2.33
C VAL A 54 -6.25 1.31 -2.74
N ARG A 55 -5.53 0.36 -3.35
CA ARG A 55 -6.10 -0.91 -3.84
C ARG A 55 -5.47 -2.13 -3.20
N TYR A 56 -4.18 -2.05 -2.84
CA TYR A 56 -3.43 -3.16 -2.28
C TYR A 56 -2.51 -2.67 -1.18
N MET A 57 -2.14 -3.62 -0.31
CA MET A 57 -1.07 -3.49 0.67
C MET A 57 0.04 -4.45 0.27
N VAL A 58 1.28 -4.02 0.35
CA VAL A 58 2.47 -4.87 0.36
C VAL A 58 2.71 -5.24 1.82
N VAL A 59 2.87 -6.53 2.09
CA VAL A 59 3.06 -7.05 3.45
C VAL A 59 4.38 -7.78 3.48
N ASP A 60 5.28 -7.35 4.36
CA ASP A 60 6.47 -8.11 4.71
C ASP A 60 6.05 -9.23 5.67
N LEU A 61 6.34 -10.48 5.33
CA LEU A 61 5.88 -11.65 6.08
C LEU A 61 6.97 -12.10 7.05
N ASP A 62 6.62 -12.24 8.32
CA ASP A 62 7.58 -12.54 9.40
C ASP A 62 8.36 -13.85 9.16
N ASP A 63 7.77 -14.82 8.44
CA ASP A 63 8.34 -16.15 8.18
C ASP A 63 9.13 -16.27 6.85
N ASN A 64 9.38 -15.17 6.13
CA ASN A 64 9.99 -15.20 4.79
C ASN A 64 11.50 -14.86 4.75
N GLN A 65 12.26 -15.21 5.80
CA GLN A 65 13.72 -15.06 5.83
C GLN A 65 14.47 -16.27 5.27
#